data_AF-A0AA37HXZ6-F1
#
_entry.id   AF-A0AA37HXZ6-F1
#
_cell.length_a   1.000
_cell.length_b   1.000
_cell.length_c   1.000
_cell.angle_alpha   90.00
_cell.angle_beta   90.00
_cell.angle_gamma   90.00
#
_symmetry.space_group_name_H-M   'P 1'
#
loop_
_entity.id
_entity.type
_entity.pdbx_description
1 polymer ?
#
loop_
_entity_poly.entity_id
_entity_poly.type
_entity_poly.pdbx_seq_one_letter_code
_entity_poly.pdbx_strand_id
1 'polypeptide(L)'
;MNMDKKCQLHTGIKDIIQTNGTEPIRTVQLANILADYSAYDEYPATKVVLKDVLTNGFGQRIYDAFKKSGNSSLAEIEKIKQDYSKDTKFKKDVVNYVFDSICYGLGLKTSVKEPSSNSFDPFTNESDNILDKLPGMLAELKKEYEEALKTLLVQPKDIIWDAAAYYPASAENQLYLIEGKIHVISNQLGINDNNWCKNLKEKTLNNHRQRKINSVKEVLDAKKSDFTTLLNNALVKPSASYISKSGHYAADKVSDIEKLESEIKGLYGEMGIKYDDWCEKEKNRILSPYVVSDSNRIRQMLLKIAMPAAMFCGVGYYGGTYATSTDDINAYEQRMETAERYLANGDYGKAIAGFIQASDQYDGSYRTSSYKDRAMSQADACFENMQNKVASLIEEKQYGEVLSLMKSIPTEYLYANQDKSDWIEKTKIDLQNTVAEEVDQLADLISNNGGHLTEDGKKYLDQLLAVSPNNYWLNLIKTKEK
;
A
#
# COMPACT_ATOMS: atom_id res chain seq x y z
N MET A 1 12.15 -76.33 -18.42
CA MET A 1 12.78 -75.26 -19.20
C MET A 1 11.92 -74.02 -18.99
N ASN A 2 12.34 -73.09 -18.12
CA ASN A 2 11.52 -71.93 -17.71
C ASN A 2 11.40 -70.94 -18.86
N MET A 3 10.32 -71.01 -19.64
CA MET A 3 9.98 -70.06 -20.71
C MET A 3 9.14 -68.89 -20.17
N ASP A 4 9.65 -68.15 -19.19
CA ASP A 4 8.96 -66.95 -18.67
C ASP A 4 9.92 -65.80 -18.34
N LYS A 5 11.03 -65.71 -19.08
CA LYS A 5 11.81 -64.47 -19.18
C LYS A 5 11.70 -63.95 -20.60
N LYS A 6 11.02 -62.81 -20.77
CA LYS A 6 11.09 -62.02 -22.00
C LYS A 6 12.56 -61.71 -22.27
N CYS A 7 13.05 -62.11 -23.45
CA CYS A 7 14.42 -61.82 -23.84
C CYS A 7 14.52 -60.32 -24.16
N GLN A 8 15.39 -59.60 -23.47
CA GLN A 8 15.65 -58.20 -23.81
C GLN A 8 16.66 -58.14 -24.96
N LEU A 9 16.57 -57.12 -25.81
CA LEU A 9 17.41 -57.00 -27.01
C LEU A 9 18.92 -57.17 -26.72
N HIS A 10 19.41 -56.50 -25.67
CA HIS A 10 20.82 -56.54 -25.30
C HIS A 10 21.26 -57.92 -24.77
N THR A 11 20.40 -58.63 -24.05
CA THR A 11 20.66 -60.03 -23.63
C THR A 11 20.65 -60.98 -24.81
N GLY A 12 19.69 -60.84 -25.74
CA GLY A 12 19.64 -61.67 -26.94
C GLY A 12 20.86 -61.48 -27.85
N ILE A 13 21.32 -60.24 -28.03
CA ILE A 13 22.54 -59.97 -28.80
C ILE A 13 23.76 -60.60 -28.13
N LYS A 14 23.86 -60.50 -26.80
CA LYS A 14 24.96 -61.13 -26.04
C LYS A 14 24.97 -62.65 -26.22
N ASP A 15 23.82 -63.31 -26.10
CA ASP A 15 23.71 -64.76 -26.23
C ASP A 15 24.09 -65.25 -27.64
N ILE A 16 23.68 -64.51 -28.68
CA ILE A 16 24.05 -64.80 -30.07
C ILE A 16 25.56 -64.60 -30.28
N ILE A 17 26.15 -63.53 -29.74
CA ILE A 17 27.60 -63.30 -29.86
C ILE A 17 28.40 -64.39 -29.14
N GLN A 18 27.94 -64.84 -27.97
CA GLN A 18 28.57 -65.94 -27.23
C GLN A 18 28.51 -67.27 -27.99
N THR A 19 27.42 -67.52 -28.72
CA THR A 19 27.19 -68.81 -29.42
C THR A 19 27.82 -68.83 -30.82
N ASN A 20 27.76 -67.71 -31.55
CA ASN A 20 28.09 -67.64 -32.98
C ASN A 20 29.29 -66.72 -33.28
N GLY A 21 29.92 -66.16 -32.25
CA GLY A 21 30.96 -65.15 -32.39
C GLY A 21 30.41 -63.78 -32.80
N THR A 22 31.30 -62.83 -33.11
CA THR A 22 30.91 -61.45 -33.41
C THR A 22 30.46 -61.21 -34.86
N GLU A 23 30.59 -62.18 -35.75
CA GLU A 23 30.20 -62.05 -37.17
C GLU A 23 28.75 -61.62 -37.41
N PRO A 24 27.73 -62.10 -36.64
CA PRO A 24 26.33 -61.75 -36.89
C PRO A 24 26.03 -60.25 -36.84
N ILE A 25 26.79 -59.45 -36.08
CA ILE A 25 26.57 -57.98 -35.97
C ILE A 25 26.75 -57.23 -37.30
N ARG A 26 27.32 -57.88 -38.32
CA ARG A 26 27.58 -57.31 -39.63
C ARG A 26 26.38 -57.43 -40.57
N THR A 27 25.43 -58.31 -40.28
CA THR A 27 24.41 -58.73 -41.24
C THR A 27 23.00 -58.64 -40.67
N VAL A 28 22.02 -58.40 -41.54
CA VAL A 28 20.59 -58.35 -41.20
C VAL A 28 20.09 -59.69 -40.58
N GLN A 29 20.84 -60.79 -40.74
CA GLN A 29 20.52 -62.07 -40.12
C GLN A 29 20.43 -61.94 -38.60
N LEU A 30 21.27 -61.13 -37.96
CA LEU A 30 21.15 -60.87 -36.52
C LEU A 30 19.76 -60.38 -36.13
N ALA A 31 19.21 -59.42 -36.89
CA ALA A 31 17.90 -58.87 -36.59
C ALA A 31 16.76 -59.89 -36.76
N ASN A 32 16.92 -60.85 -37.68
CA ASN A 32 15.95 -61.92 -37.88
C ASN A 32 16.06 -63.00 -36.80
N ILE A 33 17.27 -63.42 -36.43
CA ILE A 33 17.50 -64.38 -35.35
C ILE A 33 16.88 -63.84 -34.05
N LEU A 34 17.15 -62.58 -33.71
CA LEU A 34 16.58 -61.93 -32.52
C LEU A 34 15.04 -61.89 -32.50
N ALA A 35 14.38 -61.92 -33.67
CA ALA A 35 12.93 -61.98 -33.72
C ALA A 35 12.40 -63.34 -33.24
N ASP A 36 13.13 -64.43 -33.52
CA ASP A 36 12.79 -65.77 -33.07
C ASP A 36 12.99 -65.94 -31.55
N TYR A 37 13.83 -65.09 -30.94
CA TYR A 37 14.05 -65.02 -29.49
C TYR A 37 13.05 -64.11 -28.77
N SER A 38 12.01 -63.58 -29.44
CA SER A 38 11.10 -62.59 -28.86
C SER A 38 11.82 -61.33 -28.33
N ALA A 39 13.01 -61.01 -28.87
CA ALA A 39 13.87 -59.95 -28.33
C ALA A 39 13.33 -58.52 -28.52
N TYR A 40 12.22 -58.38 -29.25
CA TYR A 40 11.57 -57.12 -29.61
C TYR A 40 10.19 -56.95 -28.97
N ASP A 41 9.71 -57.92 -28.20
CA ASP A 41 8.34 -57.90 -27.66
C ASP A 41 8.11 -56.71 -26.71
N GLU A 42 9.16 -56.27 -26.02
CA GLU A 42 9.13 -55.11 -25.12
C GLU A 42 9.23 -53.78 -25.88
N TYR A 43 10.01 -53.73 -26.96
CA TYR A 43 10.23 -52.52 -27.77
C TYR A 43 10.22 -52.83 -29.28
N PRO A 44 9.04 -52.97 -29.93
CA PRO A 44 8.94 -53.45 -31.30
C PRO A 44 9.68 -52.61 -32.36
N ALA A 45 9.75 -51.28 -32.16
CA ALA A 45 10.46 -50.36 -33.06
C ALA A 45 11.95 -50.66 -33.20
N THR A 46 12.57 -51.28 -32.19
CA THR A 46 14.00 -51.59 -32.20
C THR A 46 14.37 -52.59 -33.29
N LYS A 47 13.42 -53.44 -33.72
CA LYS A 47 13.60 -54.34 -34.87
C LYS A 47 13.82 -53.57 -36.17
N VAL A 48 13.04 -52.51 -36.39
CA VAL A 48 13.13 -51.68 -37.61
C VAL A 48 14.46 -50.94 -37.62
N VAL A 49 14.82 -50.31 -36.49
CA VAL A 49 16.07 -49.57 -36.35
C VAL A 49 17.28 -50.49 -36.50
N LEU A 50 17.30 -51.66 -35.84
CA LEU A 50 18.40 -52.61 -35.97
C LEU A 50 18.54 -53.14 -37.40
N LYS A 51 17.42 -53.46 -38.08
CA LYS A 51 17.47 -53.86 -39.50
C LYS A 51 18.06 -52.77 -40.38
N ASP A 52 17.69 -51.52 -40.15
CA ASP A 52 18.20 -50.39 -40.91
C ASP A 52 19.71 -50.17 -40.67
N VAL A 53 20.16 -50.19 -39.41
CA VAL A 53 21.59 -50.15 -39.03
C VAL A 53 22.39 -51.22 -39.78
N LEU A 54 21.88 -52.45 -39.83
CA LEU A 54 22.55 -53.57 -40.48
C LEU A 54 22.50 -53.48 -42.01
N THR A 55 21.39 -53.00 -42.58
CA THR A 55 21.20 -52.86 -44.03
C THR A 55 22.08 -51.75 -44.59
N ASN A 56 22.23 -50.63 -43.88
CA ASN A 56 23.03 -49.48 -44.29
C ASN A 56 24.52 -49.62 -43.96
N GLY A 57 24.99 -50.82 -43.61
CA GLY A 57 26.42 -51.11 -43.41
C GLY A 57 27.02 -50.57 -42.10
N PHE A 58 26.21 -50.00 -41.20
CA PHE A 58 26.68 -49.54 -39.89
C PHE A 58 27.12 -50.72 -39.00
N GLY A 59 26.50 -51.90 -39.16
CA GLY A 59 26.95 -53.13 -38.52
C GLY A 59 28.40 -53.51 -38.86
N GLN A 60 28.80 -53.36 -40.13
CA GLN A 60 30.18 -53.57 -40.56
C GLN A 60 31.14 -52.55 -39.92
N ARG A 61 30.74 -51.26 -39.90
CA ARG A 61 31.54 -50.19 -39.28
C ARG A 61 31.76 -50.46 -37.78
N ILE A 62 30.74 -50.95 -37.07
CA ILE A 62 30.83 -51.32 -35.65
C ILE A 62 31.78 -52.51 -35.47
N TYR A 63 31.67 -53.55 -36.31
CA TYR A 63 32.58 -54.70 -36.27
C TYR A 63 34.04 -54.30 -36.50
N ASP A 64 34.29 -53.46 -37.50
CA ASP A 64 35.64 -53.00 -37.82
C ASP A 64 36.24 -52.16 -36.68
N ALA A 65 35.43 -51.29 -36.06
CA ALA A 65 35.83 -50.51 -34.89
C ALA A 65 36.17 -51.43 -33.70
N PHE A 66 35.34 -52.44 -33.44
CA PHE A 66 35.58 -53.40 -32.37
C PHE A 66 36.86 -54.24 -32.56
N LYS A 67 37.18 -54.64 -33.81
CA LYS A 67 38.38 -55.44 -34.10
C LYS A 67 39.68 -54.63 -34.08
N LYS A 68 39.64 -53.34 -34.38
CA LYS A 68 40.84 -52.50 -34.52
C LYS A 68 41.38 -51.93 -33.21
N SER A 69 40.54 -51.70 -32.19
CA SER A 69 40.89 -50.78 -31.10
C SER A 69 40.67 -51.31 -29.69
N GLY A 70 41.64 -52.06 -29.14
CA GLY A 70 41.55 -52.69 -27.81
C GLY A 70 41.18 -51.78 -26.62
N ASN A 71 41.30 -50.44 -26.73
CA ASN A 71 40.90 -49.48 -25.69
C ASN A 71 40.01 -48.30 -26.18
N SER A 72 39.79 -48.10 -27.49
CA SER A 72 39.01 -46.96 -28.03
C SER A 72 37.76 -47.34 -28.82
N SER A 73 37.40 -48.63 -28.88
CA SER A 73 36.24 -49.11 -29.66
C SER A 73 34.94 -48.41 -29.29
N LEU A 74 34.71 -48.14 -28.01
CA LEU A 74 33.47 -47.50 -27.56
C LEU A 74 33.34 -46.06 -28.11
N ALA A 75 34.43 -45.29 -28.12
CA ALA A 75 34.42 -43.93 -28.63
C ALA A 75 34.23 -43.88 -30.15
N GLU A 76 34.78 -44.84 -30.88
CA GLU A 76 34.57 -44.99 -32.33
C GLU A 76 33.13 -45.39 -32.65
N ILE A 77 32.56 -46.35 -31.91
CA ILE A 77 31.16 -46.75 -32.07
C ILE A 77 30.20 -45.60 -31.72
N GLU A 78 30.54 -44.76 -30.74
CA GLU A 78 29.76 -43.57 -30.41
C GLU A 78 29.75 -42.55 -31.56
N LYS A 79 30.88 -42.38 -32.27
CA LYS A 79 30.92 -41.55 -33.49
C LYS A 79 30.05 -42.13 -34.60
N ILE A 80 30.12 -43.45 -34.81
CA ILE A 80 29.28 -44.16 -35.79
C ILE A 80 27.78 -43.96 -35.46
N LYS A 81 27.40 -44.02 -34.18
CA LYS A 81 26.04 -43.74 -33.72
C LYS A 81 25.61 -42.30 -33.99
N GLN A 82 26.50 -41.34 -33.75
CA GLN A 82 26.22 -39.93 -34.02
C GLN A 82 26.02 -39.67 -35.51
N ASP A 83 26.83 -40.29 -36.37
CA ASP A 83 26.64 -40.23 -37.83
C ASP A 83 25.28 -40.81 -38.21
N TYR A 84 24.97 -42.02 -37.73
CA TYR A 84 23.69 -42.68 -37.99
C TYR A 84 22.48 -41.84 -37.54
N SER A 85 22.59 -41.19 -36.38
CA SER A 85 21.51 -40.37 -35.82
C SER A 85 21.29 -39.07 -36.60
N LYS A 86 22.30 -38.55 -37.31
CA LYS A 86 22.16 -37.36 -38.17
C LYS A 86 21.46 -37.68 -39.48
N ASP A 87 21.71 -38.87 -40.01
CA ASP A 87 21.26 -39.25 -41.36
C ASP A 87 19.92 -39.98 -41.36
N THR A 88 19.33 -40.26 -40.18
CA THR A 88 18.09 -41.01 -40.05
C THR A 88 16.99 -40.23 -39.33
N LYS A 89 15.73 -40.54 -39.67
CA LYS A 89 14.53 -40.00 -39.00
C LYS A 89 14.09 -40.85 -37.80
N PHE A 90 14.98 -41.64 -37.19
CA PHE A 90 14.60 -42.51 -36.07
C PHE A 90 14.66 -41.78 -34.73
N LYS A 91 13.77 -42.15 -33.80
CA LYS A 91 13.76 -41.60 -32.44
C LYS A 91 15.10 -41.84 -31.73
N LYS A 92 15.67 -40.79 -31.16
CA LYS A 92 17.02 -40.81 -30.55
C LYS A 92 17.17 -41.83 -29.42
N ASP A 93 16.14 -42.02 -28.59
CA ASP A 93 16.16 -42.99 -27.50
C ASP A 93 16.14 -44.44 -28.02
N VAL A 94 15.39 -44.72 -29.08
CA VAL A 94 15.38 -46.03 -29.77
C VAL A 94 16.73 -46.32 -30.43
N VAL A 95 17.32 -45.35 -31.13
CA VAL A 95 18.66 -45.46 -31.72
C VAL A 95 19.72 -45.73 -30.65
N ASN A 96 19.69 -44.95 -29.55
CA ASN A 96 20.61 -45.15 -28.44
C ASN A 96 20.49 -46.55 -27.85
N TYR A 97 19.26 -47.04 -27.63
CA TYR A 97 19.04 -48.37 -27.09
C TYR A 97 19.60 -49.47 -27.99
N VAL A 98 19.41 -49.39 -29.31
CA VAL A 98 19.95 -50.37 -30.26
C VAL A 98 21.49 -50.40 -30.25
N PHE A 99 22.14 -49.23 -30.34
CA PHE A 99 23.60 -49.16 -30.32
C PHE A 99 24.19 -49.58 -28.98
N ASP A 100 23.55 -49.20 -27.87
CA ASP A 100 23.97 -49.61 -26.54
C ASP A 100 23.78 -51.11 -26.32
N SER A 101 22.74 -51.71 -26.90
CA SER A 101 22.51 -53.15 -26.87
C SER A 101 23.60 -53.93 -27.62
N ILE A 102 24.07 -53.41 -28.76
CA ILE A 102 25.21 -53.99 -29.50
C ILE A 102 26.49 -53.85 -28.67
N CYS A 103 26.76 -52.67 -28.10
CA CYS A 103 27.93 -52.45 -27.24
C CYS A 103 27.94 -53.36 -26.01
N TYR A 104 26.77 -53.59 -25.41
CA TYR A 104 26.60 -54.52 -24.31
C TYR A 104 26.89 -55.96 -24.72
N GLY A 105 26.36 -56.40 -25.87
CA GLY A 105 26.64 -57.73 -26.42
C GLY A 105 28.12 -57.97 -26.74
N LEU A 106 28.84 -56.92 -27.16
CA LEU A 106 30.28 -56.94 -27.39
C LEU A 106 31.12 -56.86 -26.10
N GLY A 107 30.50 -56.67 -24.94
CA GLY A 107 31.20 -56.51 -23.66
C GLY A 107 31.82 -55.12 -23.44
N LEU A 108 31.50 -54.13 -24.27
CA LEU A 108 31.98 -52.75 -24.15
C LEU A 108 31.17 -51.90 -23.14
N LYS A 109 29.95 -52.32 -22.82
CA LYS A 109 29.08 -51.71 -21.81
C LYS A 109 28.58 -52.77 -20.82
N THR A 110 28.44 -52.38 -19.56
CA THR A 110 27.91 -53.24 -18.48
C THR A 110 26.41 -53.07 -18.22
N SER A 111 25.79 -52.06 -18.81
CA SER A 111 24.35 -51.78 -18.67
C SER A 111 23.82 -51.04 -19.89
N VAL A 112 22.52 -51.18 -20.16
CA VAL A 112 21.82 -50.52 -21.26
C VAL A 112 20.66 -49.70 -20.68
N LYS A 113 20.52 -48.46 -21.14
CA LYS A 113 19.39 -47.59 -20.74
C LYS A 113 18.20 -47.85 -21.65
N GLU A 114 17.09 -48.28 -21.08
CA GLU A 114 15.85 -48.56 -21.81
C GLU A 114 15.24 -47.30 -22.46
N PRO A 115 14.51 -47.45 -23.59
CA PRO A 115 13.77 -46.35 -24.23
C PRO A 115 12.71 -45.76 -23.30
N SER A 116 12.35 -44.49 -23.53
CA SER A 116 11.40 -43.75 -22.66
C SER A 116 9.93 -44.15 -22.84
N SER A 117 9.62 -44.94 -23.88
CA SER A 117 8.29 -45.47 -24.18
C SER A 117 8.38 -46.89 -24.73
N ASN A 118 7.26 -47.61 -24.74
CA ASN A 118 7.14 -48.97 -25.32
C ASN A 118 7.43 -49.01 -26.83
N SER A 119 7.70 -47.85 -27.48
CA SER A 119 8.35 -47.74 -28.79
C SER A 119 7.72 -48.64 -29.86
N PHE A 120 6.43 -48.43 -30.17
CA PHE A 120 5.77 -49.12 -31.29
C PHE A 120 6.13 -48.50 -32.65
N ASP A 121 6.42 -47.19 -32.69
CA ASP A 121 6.78 -46.45 -33.91
C ASP A 121 8.26 -46.01 -33.85
N PRO A 122 9.11 -46.45 -34.80
CA PRO A 122 10.54 -46.12 -34.83
C PRO A 122 10.83 -44.69 -35.30
N PHE A 123 9.92 -44.06 -36.07
CA PHE A 123 10.20 -42.78 -36.71
C PHE A 123 9.87 -41.59 -35.80
N THR A 124 10.60 -40.49 -35.98
CA THR A 124 10.19 -39.16 -35.53
C THR A 124 8.95 -38.77 -36.32
N ASN A 125 7.84 -38.44 -35.67
CA ASN A 125 6.67 -37.90 -36.36
C ASN A 125 7.12 -36.63 -37.12
N GLU A 126 6.63 -36.42 -38.36
CA GLU A 126 7.00 -35.26 -39.22
C GLU A 126 6.51 -33.89 -38.69
N SER A 127 6.38 -33.72 -37.37
CA SER A 127 6.15 -32.46 -36.67
C SER A 127 6.90 -32.36 -35.33
N ASP A 128 8.08 -32.99 -35.22
CA ASP A 128 8.92 -32.88 -34.02
C ASP A 128 9.95 -31.73 -34.08
N ASN A 129 9.80 -30.77 -35.01
CA ASN A 129 10.47 -29.50 -34.81
C ASN A 129 9.75 -28.79 -33.66
N ILE A 130 10.42 -28.68 -32.51
CA ILE A 130 9.86 -28.01 -31.32
C ILE A 130 9.32 -26.62 -31.66
N LEU A 131 9.91 -25.97 -32.67
CA LEU A 131 9.51 -24.69 -33.24
C LEU A 131 8.07 -24.67 -33.78
N ASP A 132 7.60 -25.76 -34.40
CA ASP A 132 6.25 -25.83 -34.99
C ASP A 132 5.17 -26.03 -33.92
N LYS A 133 5.55 -26.51 -32.73
CA LYS A 133 4.67 -26.66 -31.56
C LYS A 133 4.64 -25.42 -30.68
N LEU A 134 5.59 -24.49 -30.85
CA LEU A 134 5.67 -23.28 -30.03
C LEU A 134 4.39 -22.43 -30.04
N PRO A 135 3.66 -22.25 -31.16
CA PRO A 135 2.41 -21.49 -31.13
C PRO A 135 1.33 -22.15 -30.26
N GLY A 136 1.22 -23.48 -30.32
CA GLY A 136 0.30 -24.25 -29.47
C GLY A 136 0.69 -24.21 -28.01
N MET A 137 1.97 -24.40 -27.70
CA MET A 137 2.50 -24.28 -26.34
C MET A 137 2.31 -22.87 -25.76
N LEU A 138 2.48 -21.82 -26.58
CA LEU A 138 2.23 -20.44 -26.17
C LEU A 138 0.74 -20.25 -25.82
N ALA A 139 -0.17 -20.76 -26.64
CA ALA A 139 -1.61 -20.66 -26.38
C ALA A 139 -2.01 -21.40 -25.09
N GLU A 140 -1.46 -22.59 -24.85
CA GLU A 140 -1.67 -23.35 -23.61
C GLU A 140 -1.13 -22.62 -22.39
N LEU A 141 0.09 -22.06 -22.45
CA LEU A 141 0.66 -21.28 -21.35
C LEU A 141 -0.11 -20.00 -21.08
N LYS A 142 -0.60 -19.30 -22.12
CA LYS A 142 -1.46 -18.12 -21.94
C LYS A 142 -2.77 -18.49 -21.24
N LYS A 143 -3.36 -19.64 -21.57
CA LYS A 143 -4.55 -20.18 -20.89
C LYS A 143 -4.25 -20.60 -19.45
N GLU A 144 -3.11 -21.24 -19.21
CA GLU A 144 -2.63 -21.59 -17.86
C GLU A 144 -2.45 -20.32 -17.02
N TYR A 145 -1.86 -19.26 -17.59
CA TYR A 145 -1.69 -17.98 -16.93
C TYR A 145 -3.03 -17.32 -16.60
N GLU A 146 -3.99 -17.29 -17.54
CA GLU A 146 -5.34 -16.78 -17.29
C GLU A 146 -6.05 -17.52 -16.15
N GLU A 147 -5.88 -18.84 -16.06
CA GLU A 147 -6.48 -19.64 -15.01
C GLU A 147 -5.75 -19.49 -13.66
N ALA A 148 -4.43 -19.37 -13.68
CA ALA A 148 -3.61 -19.06 -12.51
C ALA A 148 -4.00 -17.69 -11.93
N LEU A 149 -4.22 -16.69 -12.78
CA LEU A 149 -4.70 -15.37 -12.33
C LEU A 149 -6.05 -15.45 -11.61
N LYS A 150 -6.95 -16.37 -11.96
CA LYS A 150 -8.23 -16.53 -11.26
C LYS A 150 -8.10 -17.32 -9.97
N THR A 151 -7.34 -18.41 -10.01
CA THR A 151 -7.26 -19.40 -8.91
C THR A 151 -6.35 -18.95 -7.77
N LEU A 152 -5.28 -18.22 -8.09
CA LEU A 152 -4.31 -17.74 -7.10
C LEU A 152 -4.67 -16.38 -6.49
N LEU A 153 -5.74 -15.75 -6.98
CA LEU A 153 -6.19 -14.45 -6.50
C LEU A 153 -6.81 -14.58 -5.10
N VAL A 154 -6.27 -13.85 -4.14
CA VAL A 154 -6.87 -13.73 -2.82
C VAL A 154 -7.93 -12.64 -2.88
N GLN A 155 -9.19 -13.03 -2.67
CA GLN A 155 -10.31 -12.10 -2.60
C GLN A 155 -10.51 -11.60 -1.16
N PRO A 156 -10.97 -10.34 -0.99
CA PRO A 156 -11.37 -9.84 0.32
C PRO A 156 -12.50 -10.68 0.90
N LYS A 157 -12.50 -10.92 2.21
CA LYS A 157 -13.66 -11.55 2.90
C LYS A 157 -14.75 -10.51 3.10
N ASP A 158 -14.35 -9.30 3.48
CA ASP A 158 -15.18 -8.11 3.52
C ASP A 158 -14.75 -7.15 2.40
N ILE A 159 -15.60 -7.01 1.37
CA ILE A 159 -15.29 -6.17 0.21
C ILE A 159 -15.11 -4.68 0.57
N ILE A 160 -15.63 -4.25 1.71
CA ILE A 160 -15.59 -2.85 2.16
C ILE A 160 -14.30 -2.60 2.92
N TRP A 161 -14.01 -3.40 3.95
CA TRP A 161 -12.95 -3.11 4.92
C TRP A 161 -11.65 -3.88 4.68
N ASP A 162 -11.69 -5.02 3.99
CA ASP A 162 -10.46 -5.74 3.67
C ASP A 162 -9.74 -5.10 2.48
N ALA A 163 -8.44 -5.38 2.38
CA ALA A 163 -7.65 -5.00 1.22
C ALA A 163 -8.28 -5.53 -0.09
N ALA A 164 -8.17 -4.74 -1.16
CA ALA A 164 -8.61 -5.18 -2.48
C ALA A 164 -7.89 -6.47 -2.90
N ALA A 165 -8.51 -7.22 -3.82
CA ALA A 165 -7.97 -8.50 -4.25
C ALA A 165 -6.52 -8.38 -4.74
N TYR A 166 -5.67 -9.32 -4.33
CA TYR A 166 -4.23 -9.27 -4.56
C TYR A 166 -3.65 -10.67 -4.75
N TYR A 167 -2.41 -10.72 -5.26
CA TYR A 167 -1.63 -11.95 -5.34
C TYR A 167 -0.59 -11.98 -4.21
N PRO A 168 -0.61 -12.98 -3.32
CA PRO A 168 0.43 -13.15 -2.32
C PRO A 168 1.77 -13.53 -2.95
N ALA A 169 2.87 -13.41 -2.22
CA ALA A 169 4.21 -13.71 -2.74
C ALA A 169 4.34 -15.13 -3.34
N SER A 170 3.65 -16.11 -2.75
CA SER A 170 3.60 -17.49 -3.28
C SER A 170 2.89 -17.59 -4.63
N ALA A 171 1.84 -16.78 -4.85
CA ALA A 171 1.14 -16.70 -6.12
C ALA A 171 1.97 -15.93 -7.16
N GLU A 172 2.60 -14.82 -6.79
CA GLU A 172 3.48 -14.05 -7.67
C GLU A 172 4.64 -14.91 -8.18
N ASN A 173 5.24 -15.76 -7.33
CA ASN A 173 6.28 -16.70 -7.76
C ASN A 173 5.78 -17.71 -8.81
N GLN A 174 4.55 -18.20 -8.66
CA GLN A 174 3.94 -19.13 -9.63
C GLN A 174 3.61 -18.43 -10.95
N LEU A 175 3.05 -17.23 -10.87
CA LEU A 175 2.78 -16.40 -12.05
C LEU A 175 4.07 -16.07 -12.79
N TYR A 176 5.13 -15.66 -12.08
CA TYR A 176 6.44 -15.33 -12.65
C TYR A 176 7.06 -16.51 -13.41
N LEU A 177 6.89 -17.75 -12.92
CA LEU A 177 7.34 -18.95 -13.62
C LEU A 177 6.62 -19.15 -14.95
N ILE A 178 5.30 -18.91 -15.01
CA ILE A 178 4.51 -19.01 -16.23
C ILE A 178 4.87 -17.83 -17.18
N GLU A 179 4.99 -16.61 -16.64
CA GLU A 179 5.42 -15.41 -17.37
C GLU A 179 6.77 -15.64 -18.08
N GLY A 180 7.75 -16.23 -17.37
CA GLY A 180 9.06 -16.57 -17.93
C GLY A 180 8.98 -17.56 -19.09
N LYS A 181 8.15 -18.60 -18.97
CA LYS A 181 7.93 -19.58 -20.07
C LYS A 181 7.27 -18.91 -21.28
N ILE A 182 6.26 -18.08 -21.05
CA ILE A 182 5.58 -17.31 -22.11
C ILE A 182 6.56 -16.39 -22.82
N HIS A 183 7.41 -15.67 -22.07
CA HIS A 183 8.41 -14.76 -22.63
C HIS A 183 9.41 -15.48 -23.54
N VAL A 184 9.96 -16.62 -23.08
CA VAL A 184 10.91 -17.42 -23.87
C VAL A 184 10.29 -17.88 -25.19
N ILE A 185 9.07 -18.42 -25.15
CA ILE A 185 8.39 -18.91 -26.37
C ILE A 185 8.01 -17.75 -27.29
N SER A 186 7.56 -16.62 -26.74
CA SER A 186 7.16 -15.45 -27.53
C SER A 186 8.35 -14.84 -28.26
N ASN A 187 9.51 -14.72 -27.61
CA ASN A 187 10.76 -14.29 -28.23
C ASN A 187 11.18 -15.23 -29.37
N GLN A 188 11.08 -16.54 -29.16
CA GLN A 188 11.44 -17.54 -30.17
C GLN A 188 10.52 -17.50 -31.40
N LEU A 189 9.27 -17.07 -31.22
CA LEU A 189 8.29 -16.86 -32.29
C LEU A 189 8.37 -15.46 -32.95
N GLY A 190 9.26 -14.58 -32.48
CA GLY A 190 9.32 -13.18 -32.94
C GLY A 190 8.08 -12.35 -32.56
N ILE A 191 7.31 -12.80 -31.58
CA ILE A 191 6.11 -12.12 -31.08
C ILE A 191 6.54 -11.10 -30.02
N ASN A 192 6.42 -9.81 -30.34
CA ASN A 192 6.71 -8.74 -29.39
C ASN A 192 5.51 -8.46 -28.47
N ASP A 193 5.28 -9.36 -27.52
CA ASP A 193 4.15 -9.30 -26.58
C ASP A 193 4.63 -9.24 -25.11
N ASN A 194 5.75 -8.55 -24.90
CA ASN A 194 6.47 -8.48 -23.62
C ASN A 194 5.63 -7.95 -22.45
N ASN A 195 4.53 -7.24 -22.73
CA ASN A 195 3.67 -6.66 -21.71
C ASN A 195 2.32 -7.39 -21.54
N TRP A 196 2.04 -8.46 -22.29
CA TRP A 196 0.73 -9.14 -22.22
C TRP A 196 0.40 -9.64 -20.82
N CYS A 197 1.32 -10.39 -20.21
CA CYS A 197 1.12 -10.94 -18.88
C CYS A 197 0.90 -9.84 -17.83
N LYS A 198 1.72 -8.77 -17.90
CA LYS A 198 1.65 -7.60 -17.02
C LYS A 198 0.31 -6.88 -17.19
N ASN A 199 -0.07 -6.55 -18.43
CA ASN A 199 -1.31 -5.85 -18.74
C ASN A 199 -2.54 -6.65 -18.30
N LEU A 200 -2.52 -7.97 -18.49
CA LEU A 200 -3.63 -8.84 -18.09
C LEU A 200 -3.74 -8.96 -16.57
N LYS A 201 -2.61 -9.05 -15.85
CA LYS A 201 -2.56 -9.04 -14.38
C LYS A 201 -3.08 -7.72 -13.82
N GLU A 202 -2.58 -6.59 -14.34
CA GLU A 202 -3.02 -5.25 -13.95
C GLU A 202 -4.51 -5.04 -14.23
N LYS A 203 -4.99 -5.45 -15.41
CA LYS A 203 -6.42 -5.40 -15.77
C LYS A 203 -7.27 -6.19 -14.78
N THR A 204 -6.83 -7.40 -14.42
CA THR A 204 -7.53 -8.24 -13.44
C THR A 204 -7.62 -7.53 -12.08
N LEU A 205 -6.49 -7.06 -11.54
CA LEU A 205 -6.45 -6.36 -10.25
C LEU A 205 -7.28 -5.07 -10.27
N ASN A 206 -7.19 -4.27 -11.34
CA ASN A 206 -7.95 -3.02 -11.47
C ASN A 206 -9.46 -3.26 -11.54
N ASN A 207 -9.92 -4.33 -12.19
CA ASN A 207 -11.33 -4.71 -12.18
C ASN A 207 -11.83 -5.00 -10.75
N HIS A 208 -11.02 -5.69 -9.93
CA HIS A 208 -11.37 -5.96 -8.54
C HIS A 208 -11.32 -4.71 -7.66
N ARG A 209 -10.33 -3.82 -7.85
CA ARG A 209 -10.27 -2.51 -7.17
C ARG A 209 -11.48 -1.66 -7.50
N GLN A 210 -11.88 -1.59 -8.77
CA GLN A 210 -13.06 -0.82 -9.17
C GLN A 210 -14.34 -1.40 -8.57
N ARG A 211 -14.48 -2.73 -8.50
CA ARG A 211 -15.60 -3.37 -7.80
C ARG A 211 -15.65 -2.98 -6.33
N LYS A 212 -14.52 -3.00 -5.61
CA LYS A 212 -14.44 -2.51 -4.23
C LYS A 212 -14.90 -1.05 -4.14
N ILE A 213 -14.34 -0.15 -4.95
CA ILE A 213 -14.71 1.28 -4.93
C ILE A 213 -16.22 1.47 -5.15
N ASN A 214 -16.81 0.76 -6.10
CA ASN A 214 -18.24 0.84 -6.36
C ASN A 214 -19.07 0.36 -5.16
N SER A 215 -18.70 -0.77 -4.53
CA SER A 215 -19.38 -1.27 -3.33
C SER A 215 -19.23 -0.34 -2.12
N VAL A 216 -18.03 0.22 -1.90
CA VAL A 216 -17.80 1.22 -0.84
C VAL A 216 -18.66 2.46 -1.08
N LYS A 217 -18.78 2.91 -2.34
CA LYS A 217 -19.64 4.05 -2.71
C LYS A 217 -21.12 3.78 -2.43
N GLU A 218 -21.62 2.60 -2.77
CA GLU A 218 -23.01 2.20 -2.47
C GLU A 218 -23.29 2.23 -0.95
N VAL A 219 -22.38 1.69 -0.14
CA VAL A 219 -22.48 1.73 1.33
C VAL A 219 -22.38 3.16 1.85
N LEU A 220 -21.49 3.97 1.30
CA LEU A 220 -21.35 5.39 1.66
C LEU A 220 -22.64 6.16 1.38
N ASP A 221 -23.23 6.00 0.20
CA ASP A 221 -24.48 6.68 -0.17
C ASP A 221 -25.64 6.26 0.75
N ALA A 222 -25.73 4.98 1.10
CA ALA A 222 -26.68 4.49 2.09
C ALA A 222 -26.46 5.12 3.48
N LYS A 223 -25.20 5.16 3.96
CA LYS A 223 -24.84 5.77 5.24
C LYS A 223 -25.09 7.27 5.29
N LYS A 224 -24.86 7.98 4.17
CA LYS A 224 -25.22 9.40 4.02
C LYS A 224 -26.73 9.60 4.16
N SER A 225 -27.54 8.73 3.54
CA SER A 225 -29.00 8.76 3.69
C SER A 225 -29.44 8.48 5.14
N ASP A 226 -28.86 7.48 5.79
CA ASP A 226 -29.10 7.17 7.21
C ASP A 226 -28.72 8.35 8.09
N PHE A 227 -27.61 9.03 7.79
CA PHE A 227 -27.12 10.18 8.53
C PHE A 227 -28.09 11.36 8.41
N THR A 228 -28.50 11.72 7.19
CA THR A 228 -29.53 12.74 6.97
C THR A 228 -30.83 12.40 7.71
N THR A 229 -31.23 11.12 7.72
CA THR A 229 -32.45 10.67 8.44
C THR A 229 -32.28 10.82 9.96
N LEU A 230 -31.14 10.38 10.50
CA LEU A 230 -30.80 10.52 11.92
C LEU A 230 -30.78 11.99 12.35
N LEU A 231 -30.16 12.86 11.56
CA LEU A 231 -30.13 14.30 11.85
C LEU A 231 -31.54 14.90 11.87
N ASN A 232 -32.40 14.55 10.93
CA ASN A 232 -33.79 15.02 10.92
C ASN A 232 -34.59 14.52 12.14
N ASN A 233 -34.35 13.28 12.57
CA ASN A 233 -35.01 12.70 13.75
C ASN A 233 -34.46 13.27 15.07
N ALA A 234 -33.16 13.54 15.12
CA ALA A 234 -32.48 14.12 16.27
C ALA A 234 -32.73 15.62 16.40
N LEU A 235 -33.23 16.29 15.35
CA LEU A 235 -33.48 17.71 15.35
C LEU A 235 -34.57 18.09 16.37
N VAL A 236 -34.15 18.70 17.46
CA VAL A 236 -35.05 19.35 18.42
C VAL A 236 -35.42 20.71 17.85
N LYS A 237 -36.62 20.80 17.28
CA LYS A 237 -37.15 22.07 16.79
C LYS A 237 -37.41 23.02 17.97
N PRO A 238 -37.21 24.34 17.78
CA PRO A 238 -37.56 25.34 18.78
C PRO A 238 -39.01 25.16 19.23
N SER A 239 -39.25 24.98 20.53
CA SER A 239 -40.62 25.02 21.06
C SER A 239 -41.09 26.47 21.12
N ALA A 240 -42.37 26.70 20.80
CA ALA A 240 -43.04 27.98 21.04
C ALA A 240 -43.23 28.18 22.56
N SER A 241 -42.14 28.51 23.26
CA SER A 241 -42.14 28.88 24.67
C SER A 241 -41.37 30.18 24.86
N TYR A 242 -41.52 30.80 26.04
CA TYR A 242 -41.09 32.16 26.41
C TYR A 242 -39.62 32.55 26.11
N ILE A 243 -38.76 31.61 25.67
CA ILE A 243 -37.39 31.87 25.21
C ILE A 243 -37.17 31.13 23.88
N SER A 244 -36.85 31.87 22.83
CA SER A 244 -36.56 31.33 21.49
C SER A 244 -35.18 30.65 21.51
N LYS A 245 -35.17 29.32 21.67
CA LYS A 245 -33.94 28.49 21.57
C LYS A 245 -33.67 28.13 20.12
N SER A 246 -32.42 28.19 19.69
CA SER A 246 -32.02 27.60 18.40
C SER A 246 -32.28 26.09 18.40
N GLY A 247 -32.65 25.58 17.23
CA GLY A 247 -32.69 24.15 16.99
C GLY A 247 -31.33 23.53 17.25
N HIS A 248 -31.32 22.36 17.86
CA HIS A 248 -30.11 21.60 18.17
C HIS A 248 -30.40 20.12 17.97
N TYR A 249 -29.36 19.31 17.86
CA TYR A 249 -29.53 17.86 17.90
C TYR A 249 -29.69 17.39 19.35
N ALA A 250 -30.62 16.48 19.57
CA ALA A 250 -30.93 15.93 20.88
C ALA A 250 -29.68 15.26 21.48
N ALA A 251 -29.40 15.55 22.75
CA ALA A 251 -28.18 15.09 23.42
C ALA A 251 -28.06 13.56 23.47
N ASP A 252 -29.19 12.85 23.55
CA ASP A 252 -29.27 11.39 23.52
C ASP A 252 -28.95 10.79 22.13
N LYS A 253 -28.91 11.62 21.08
CA LYS A 253 -28.60 11.21 19.70
C LYS A 253 -27.21 11.64 19.22
N VAL A 254 -26.49 12.45 19.99
CA VAL A 254 -25.14 12.93 19.62
C VAL A 254 -24.17 11.77 19.41
N SER A 255 -24.17 10.77 20.30
CA SER A 255 -23.30 9.59 20.15
C SER A 255 -23.60 8.77 18.89
N ASP A 256 -24.88 8.64 18.52
CA ASP A 256 -25.28 7.96 17.28
C ASP A 256 -24.83 8.74 16.04
N ILE A 257 -24.89 10.08 16.10
CA ILE A 257 -24.44 10.98 15.04
C ILE A 257 -22.92 10.89 14.87
N GLU A 258 -22.14 10.97 15.95
CA GLU A 258 -20.68 10.86 15.93
C GLU A 258 -20.21 9.50 15.40
N LYS A 259 -20.89 8.42 15.83
CA LYS A 259 -20.61 7.08 15.34
C LYS A 259 -20.80 6.99 13.82
N LEU A 260 -21.94 7.45 13.32
CA LEU A 260 -22.26 7.38 11.90
C LEU A 260 -21.38 8.31 11.05
N GLU A 261 -20.97 9.46 11.60
CA GLU A 261 -19.96 10.33 10.99
C GLU A 261 -18.59 9.65 10.90
N SER A 262 -18.15 8.95 11.95
CA SER A 262 -16.91 8.18 11.92
C SER A 262 -16.96 7.06 10.89
N GLU A 263 -18.09 6.36 10.76
CA GLU A 263 -18.31 5.35 9.72
C GLU A 263 -18.20 5.95 8.32
N ILE A 264 -18.84 7.11 8.08
CA ILE A 264 -18.75 7.84 6.80
C ILE A 264 -17.31 8.27 6.50
N LYS A 265 -16.57 8.82 7.48
CA LYS A 265 -15.16 9.20 7.32
C LYS A 265 -14.29 7.99 6.98
N GLY A 266 -14.53 6.85 7.63
CA GLY A 266 -13.85 5.59 7.32
C GLY A 266 -14.05 5.15 5.87
N LEU A 267 -15.28 5.25 5.35
CA LEU A 267 -15.60 4.87 3.97
C LEU A 267 -14.93 5.77 2.91
N TYR A 268 -14.72 7.06 3.21
CA TYR A 268 -13.90 7.93 2.35
C TYR A 268 -12.44 7.45 2.28
N GLY A 269 -11.89 7.05 3.43
CA GLY A 269 -10.56 6.45 3.52
C GLY A 269 -10.43 5.18 2.68
N GLU A 270 -11.42 4.28 2.73
CA GLU A 270 -11.43 3.04 1.94
C GLU A 270 -11.52 3.27 0.42
N MET A 271 -12.09 4.39 -0.02
CA MET A 271 -12.07 4.80 -1.43
C MET A 271 -10.76 5.51 -1.85
N GLY A 272 -9.88 5.83 -0.91
CA GLY A 272 -8.64 6.58 -1.17
C GLY A 272 -8.89 8.05 -1.55
N ILE A 273 -10.04 8.62 -1.17
CA ILE A 273 -10.36 10.02 -1.41
C ILE A 273 -10.28 10.84 -0.12
N LYS A 274 -9.83 12.09 -0.23
CA LYS A 274 -9.81 13.01 0.90
C LYS A 274 -11.25 13.33 1.35
N TYR A 275 -11.49 13.25 2.66
CA TYR A 275 -12.77 13.66 3.24
C TYR A 275 -13.02 15.16 2.99
N ASP A 276 -14.24 15.50 2.59
CA ASP A 276 -14.66 16.83 2.11
C ASP A 276 -15.60 17.56 3.08
N ASP A 277 -15.60 17.17 4.36
CA ASP A 277 -16.43 17.74 5.42
C ASP A 277 -17.94 17.63 5.13
N TRP A 278 -18.34 16.60 4.38
CA TRP A 278 -19.73 16.39 3.98
C TRP A 278 -20.69 16.30 5.18
N CYS A 279 -20.30 15.64 6.28
CA CYS A 279 -21.18 15.50 7.45
C CYS A 279 -21.41 16.84 8.14
N GLU A 280 -20.39 17.69 8.24
CA GLU A 280 -20.52 19.03 8.83
C GLU A 280 -21.40 19.93 7.97
N LYS A 281 -21.18 19.91 6.65
CA LYS A 281 -22.03 20.63 5.68
C LYS A 281 -23.49 20.20 5.79
N GLU A 282 -23.75 18.89 5.91
CA GLU A 282 -25.10 18.35 6.04
C GLU A 282 -25.76 18.69 7.38
N LYS A 283 -25.01 18.63 8.50
CA LYS A 283 -25.46 19.12 9.81
C LYS A 283 -25.89 20.59 9.72
N ASN A 284 -25.02 21.44 9.19
CA ASN A 284 -25.29 22.87 9.06
C ASN A 284 -26.47 23.15 8.12
N ARG A 285 -26.58 22.41 7.01
CA ARG A 285 -27.72 22.51 6.08
C ARG A 285 -29.05 22.24 6.77
N ILE A 286 -29.14 21.19 7.60
CA ILE A 286 -30.37 20.82 8.32
C ILE A 286 -30.65 21.75 9.51
N LEU A 287 -29.62 22.22 10.23
CA LEU A 287 -29.79 23.11 11.38
C LEU A 287 -30.15 24.55 10.97
N SER A 288 -29.56 25.06 9.88
CA SER A 288 -29.62 26.48 9.49
C SER A 288 -31.03 27.10 9.47
N PRO A 289 -32.12 26.40 9.08
CA PRO A 289 -33.46 26.97 9.12
C PRO A 289 -34.03 27.17 10.53
N TYR A 290 -33.43 26.53 11.54
CA TYR A 290 -33.90 26.51 12.93
C TYR A 290 -32.95 27.24 13.88
N VAL A 291 -31.88 27.84 13.37
CA VAL A 291 -30.98 28.68 14.15
C VAL A 291 -31.69 30.02 14.42
N VAL A 292 -31.96 30.32 15.68
CA VAL A 292 -32.39 31.65 16.12
C VAL A 292 -31.15 32.53 16.14
N SER A 293 -31.21 33.71 15.50
CA SER A 293 -30.07 34.63 15.51
C SER A 293 -29.65 34.95 16.95
N ASP A 294 -28.34 34.92 17.22
CA ASP A 294 -27.81 35.13 18.57
C ASP A 294 -28.22 36.48 19.17
N SER A 295 -28.55 37.47 18.32
CA SER A 295 -29.15 38.75 18.71
C SER A 295 -30.42 38.60 19.56
N ASN A 296 -31.30 37.63 19.28
CA ASN A 296 -32.54 37.43 20.05
C ASN A 296 -32.32 36.63 21.35
N ARG A 297 -31.30 35.77 21.37
CA ARG A 297 -30.95 34.92 22.53
C ARG A 297 -30.16 35.70 23.58
N ILE A 298 -29.24 36.56 23.15
CA ILE A 298 -28.45 37.47 23.98
C ILE A 298 -29.35 38.55 24.63
N ARG A 299 -30.31 39.11 23.87
CA ARG A 299 -31.29 40.08 24.39
C ARG A 299 -32.18 39.52 25.51
N GLN A 300 -32.53 38.24 25.45
CA GLN A 300 -33.34 37.55 26.48
C GLN A 300 -32.53 37.10 27.72
N MET A 301 -31.24 36.78 27.56
CA MET A 301 -30.32 36.48 28.68
C MET A 301 -29.87 37.74 29.43
N LEU A 302 -29.59 38.84 28.71
CA LEU A 302 -29.15 40.11 29.29
C LEU A 302 -30.25 40.80 30.13
N LEU A 303 -31.52 40.68 29.74
CA LEU A 303 -32.65 41.17 30.54
C LEU A 303 -32.77 40.51 31.93
N LYS A 304 -32.13 39.36 32.17
CA LYS A 304 -32.16 38.64 33.46
C LYS A 304 -30.87 38.75 34.28
N ILE A 305 -29.71 38.94 33.64
CA ILE A 305 -28.41 39.10 34.34
C ILE A 305 -28.17 40.57 34.73
N ALA A 306 -28.78 41.53 34.03
CA ALA A 306 -28.60 42.96 34.29
C ALA A 306 -29.25 43.49 35.60
N MET A 307 -30.01 42.68 36.35
CA MET A 307 -30.69 43.18 37.56
C MET A 307 -29.86 43.26 38.86
N PRO A 308 -28.71 42.58 39.04
CA PRO A 308 -27.87 42.86 40.22
C PRO A 308 -26.55 43.60 39.96
N ALA A 309 -26.00 43.59 38.74
CA ALA A 309 -24.66 44.15 38.49
C ALA A 309 -24.65 45.66 38.15
N ALA A 310 -25.82 46.26 37.90
CA ALA A 310 -25.94 47.68 37.53
C ALA A 310 -25.85 48.68 38.72
N MET A 311 -25.51 48.24 39.94
CA MET A 311 -25.46 49.11 41.12
C MET A 311 -24.09 49.75 41.43
N PHE A 312 -23.00 49.49 40.68
CA PHE A 312 -21.67 49.95 41.10
C PHE A 312 -20.94 51.00 40.24
N CYS A 313 -21.58 51.59 39.24
CA CYS A 313 -21.10 52.85 38.64
C CYS A 313 -22.29 53.78 38.35
N GLY A 314 -22.53 54.77 39.22
CA GLY A 314 -23.41 55.91 38.91
C GLY A 314 -22.82 56.75 37.77
N VAL A 315 -23.58 57.53 36.99
CA VAL A 315 -24.91 58.13 37.20
C VAL A 315 -25.56 58.33 35.82
N GLY A 316 -26.86 58.05 35.69
CA GLY A 316 -27.67 58.42 34.52
C GLY A 316 -28.77 57.41 34.20
N TYR A 317 -29.89 57.49 34.91
CA TYR A 317 -31.10 56.68 34.66
C TYR A 317 -31.98 57.30 33.55
N TYR A 318 -32.85 56.46 32.97
CA TYR A 318 -33.91 56.61 31.96
C TYR A 318 -33.47 56.07 30.60
N GLY A 319 -34.06 55.01 30.06
CA GLY A 319 -35.47 54.62 30.03
C GLY A 319 -35.69 54.04 28.62
N GLY A 320 -36.55 53.04 28.47
CA GLY A 320 -36.78 52.41 27.17
C GLY A 320 -37.24 53.42 26.11
N THR A 321 -36.32 53.84 25.25
CA THR A 321 -36.53 54.54 23.99
C THR A 321 -35.36 54.20 23.10
N TYR A 322 -35.64 53.78 21.87
CA TYR A 322 -34.68 53.44 20.81
C TYR A 322 -33.46 54.39 20.82
N ALA A 323 -32.35 53.93 21.41
CA ALA A 323 -31.11 54.69 21.44
C ALA A 323 -30.56 54.71 20.00
N THR A 324 -30.17 55.91 19.55
CA THR A 324 -29.63 56.15 18.23
C THR A 324 -28.27 55.44 18.11
N SER A 325 -27.91 55.03 16.89
CA SER A 325 -26.67 54.29 16.61
C SER A 325 -25.38 54.94 17.13
N THR A 326 -25.41 56.21 17.53
CA THR A 326 -24.25 56.97 18.01
C THR A 326 -23.70 56.47 19.34
N ASP A 327 -24.54 56.08 20.30
CA ASP A 327 -24.06 55.61 21.61
C ASP A 327 -23.42 54.22 21.52
N ASP A 328 -23.98 53.33 20.69
CA ASP A 328 -23.42 52.01 20.40
C ASP A 328 -22.09 52.12 19.65
N ILE A 329 -21.96 53.08 18.73
CA ILE A 329 -20.69 53.37 18.02
C ILE A 329 -19.64 53.88 19.00
N ASN A 330 -19.99 54.83 19.89
CA ASN A 330 -19.04 55.35 20.89
C ASN A 330 -18.56 54.25 21.84
N ALA A 331 -19.46 53.39 22.30
CA ALA A 331 -19.10 52.26 23.16
C ALA A 331 -18.28 51.20 22.41
N TYR A 332 -18.52 51.00 21.11
CA TYR A 332 -17.67 50.15 20.27
C TYR A 332 -16.26 50.71 20.14
N GLU A 333 -16.12 51.99 19.76
CA GLU A 333 -14.81 52.61 19.53
C GLU A 333 -13.98 52.64 20.83
N GLN A 334 -14.62 52.85 22.00
CA GLN A 334 -13.93 52.76 23.29
C GLN A 334 -13.38 51.35 23.58
N ARG A 335 -14.12 50.30 23.22
CA ARG A 335 -13.67 48.90 23.38
C ARG A 335 -12.53 48.59 22.40
N MET A 336 -12.65 49.04 21.15
CA MET A 336 -11.58 48.92 20.15
C MET A 336 -10.29 49.60 20.63
N GLU A 337 -10.37 50.85 21.10
CA GLU A 337 -9.22 51.59 21.63
C GLU A 337 -8.59 50.91 22.85
N THR A 338 -9.41 50.29 23.71
CA THR A 338 -8.90 49.54 24.86
C THR A 338 -8.18 48.27 24.41
N ALA A 339 -8.71 47.55 23.42
CA ALA A 339 -8.07 46.38 22.82
C ALA A 339 -6.76 46.74 22.09
N GLU A 340 -6.74 47.85 21.35
CA GLU A 340 -5.55 48.38 20.70
C GLU A 340 -4.46 48.78 21.71
N ARG A 341 -4.84 49.32 22.87
CA ARG A 341 -3.89 49.58 23.98
C ARG A 341 -3.28 48.28 24.54
N TYR A 342 -4.06 47.21 24.66
CA TYR A 342 -3.50 45.91 25.05
C TYR A 342 -2.54 45.38 23.98
N LEU A 343 -2.89 45.49 22.70
CA LEU A 343 -2.01 45.10 21.59
C LEU A 343 -0.69 45.89 21.61
N ALA A 344 -0.76 47.21 21.79
CA ALA A 344 0.43 48.07 21.88
C ALA A 344 1.35 47.70 23.06
N ASN A 345 0.78 47.16 24.14
CA ASN A 345 1.51 46.69 25.31
C ASN A 345 2.01 45.24 25.19
N GLY A 346 1.74 44.54 24.08
CA GLY A 346 2.10 43.14 23.89
C GLY A 346 1.18 42.15 24.62
N ASP A 347 0.05 42.60 25.16
CA ASP A 347 -0.96 41.77 25.82
C ASP A 347 -1.92 41.14 24.78
N TYR A 348 -1.39 40.31 23.87
CA TYR A 348 -2.12 39.78 22.71
C TYR A 348 -3.42 39.04 23.07
N GLY A 349 -3.42 38.21 24.12
CA GLY A 349 -4.62 37.52 24.58
C GLY A 349 -5.74 38.46 25.05
N LYS A 350 -5.39 39.54 25.78
CA LYS A 350 -6.36 40.56 26.23
C LYS A 350 -6.83 41.43 25.07
N ALA A 351 -5.96 41.72 24.11
CA ALA A 351 -6.31 42.45 22.90
C ALA A 351 -7.35 41.67 22.07
N ILE A 352 -7.09 40.38 21.79
CA ILE A 352 -8.04 39.50 21.09
C ILE A 352 -9.36 39.41 21.83
N ALA A 353 -9.35 39.22 23.16
CA ALA A 353 -10.57 39.21 23.97
C ALA A 353 -11.34 40.54 23.87
N GLY A 354 -10.62 41.68 23.88
CA GLY A 354 -11.22 43.01 23.74
C GLY A 354 -11.85 43.24 22.37
N PHE A 355 -11.22 42.78 21.29
CA PHE A 355 -11.78 42.86 19.94
C PHE A 355 -13.02 41.97 19.78
N ILE A 356 -13.01 40.75 20.30
CA ILE A 356 -14.18 39.87 20.34
C ILE A 356 -15.32 40.56 21.10
N GLN A 357 -15.02 41.14 22.26
CA GLN A 357 -16.01 41.88 23.05
C GLN A 357 -16.60 43.08 22.27
N ALA A 358 -15.77 43.83 21.54
CA ALA A 358 -16.24 44.94 20.70
C ALA A 358 -17.20 44.45 19.59
N SER A 359 -16.90 43.31 18.97
CA SER A 359 -17.76 42.67 17.97
C SER A 359 -19.09 42.20 18.57
N ASP A 360 -19.03 41.42 19.64
CA ASP A 360 -20.21 40.77 20.20
C ASP A 360 -21.20 41.77 20.81
N GLN A 361 -20.67 42.84 21.40
CA GLN A 361 -21.46 43.85 22.13
C GLN A 361 -21.93 45.02 21.26
N TYR A 362 -21.62 45.05 19.96
CA TYR A 362 -22.20 46.05 19.06
C TYR A 362 -23.63 45.65 18.66
N ASP A 363 -24.63 46.39 19.17
CA ASP A 363 -26.06 46.22 18.83
C ASP A 363 -26.61 47.40 17.99
N GLY A 364 -25.72 48.29 17.54
CA GLY A 364 -26.09 49.43 16.71
C GLY A 364 -26.66 48.98 15.36
N SER A 365 -27.79 49.56 14.95
CA SER A 365 -28.45 49.26 13.67
C SER A 365 -27.70 49.79 12.43
N TYR A 366 -26.72 50.68 12.65
CA TYR A 366 -25.89 51.25 11.60
C TYR A 366 -24.70 50.33 11.28
N ARG A 367 -24.66 49.82 10.04
CA ARG A 367 -23.54 49.01 9.50
C ARG A 367 -23.06 47.89 10.43
N THR A 368 -23.99 47.20 11.08
CA THR A 368 -23.72 46.16 12.11
C THR A 368 -22.68 45.14 11.68
N SER A 369 -22.83 44.54 10.51
CA SER A 369 -21.82 43.61 9.99
C SER A 369 -20.45 44.26 9.88
N SER A 370 -20.35 45.45 9.28
CA SER A 370 -19.08 46.15 9.09
C SER A 370 -18.32 46.43 10.39
N TYR A 371 -19.00 46.77 11.48
CA TYR A 371 -18.36 47.02 12.78
C TYR A 371 -17.89 45.71 13.44
N LYS A 372 -18.72 44.67 13.37
CA LYS A 372 -18.36 43.33 13.86
C LYS A 372 -17.20 42.72 13.08
N ASP A 373 -17.29 42.78 11.76
CA ASP A 373 -16.26 42.30 10.83
C ASP A 373 -14.94 43.06 11.04
N ARG A 374 -14.98 44.39 11.25
CA ARG A 374 -13.79 45.18 11.56
C ARG A 374 -13.13 44.73 12.87
N ALA A 375 -13.91 44.49 13.92
CA ALA A 375 -13.37 44.05 15.19
C ALA A 375 -12.77 42.64 15.09
N MET A 376 -13.44 41.71 14.41
CA MET A 376 -12.90 40.38 14.17
C MET A 376 -11.64 40.38 13.29
N SER A 377 -11.60 41.24 12.27
CA SER A 377 -10.40 41.43 11.45
C SER A 377 -9.20 41.92 12.27
N GLN A 378 -9.44 42.77 13.29
CA GLN A 378 -8.39 43.22 14.20
C GLN A 378 -7.95 42.12 15.18
N ALA A 379 -8.87 41.23 15.60
CA ALA A 379 -8.50 40.04 16.37
C ALA A 379 -7.58 39.11 15.56
N ASP A 380 -7.88 38.90 14.27
CA ASP A 380 -7.05 38.10 13.36
C ASP A 380 -5.68 38.75 13.12
N ALA A 381 -5.63 40.05 12.82
CA ALA A 381 -4.37 40.77 12.68
C ALA A 381 -3.53 40.77 13.97
N CYS A 382 -4.20 40.82 15.14
CA CYS A 382 -3.54 40.69 16.43
C CYS A 382 -2.90 39.30 16.61
N PHE A 383 -3.59 38.24 16.16
CA PHE A 383 -3.04 36.88 16.18
C PHE A 383 -1.83 36.76 15.25
N GLU A 384 -1.89 37.31 14.03
CA GLU A 384 -0.74 37.33 13.10
C GLU A 384 0.47 38.07 13.70
N ASN A 385 0.25 39.20 14.37
CA ASN A 385 1.30 39.91 15.09
C ASN A 385 1.91 39.07 16.22
N MET A 386 1.08 38.30 16.93
CA MET A 386 1.58 37.35 17.93
C MET A 386 2.43 36.26 17.26
N GLN A 387 2.02 35.71 16.11
CA GLN A 387 2.81 34.70 15.39
C GLN A 387 4.20 35.23 15.03
N ASN A 388 4.29 36.47 14.54
CA ASN A 388 5.56 37.14 14.26
C ASN A 388 6.41 37.30 15.53
N LYS A 389 5.80 37.68 16.65
CA LYS A 389 6.52 37.79 17.92
C LYS A 389 7.00 36.43 18.43
N VAL A 390 6.18 35.38 18.28
CA VAL A 390 6.56 34.01 18.61
C VAL A 390 7.78 33.58 17.80
N ALA A 391 7.82 33.86 16.50
CA ALA A 391 8.98 33.54 15.66
C ALA A 391 10.27 34.22 16.17
N SER A 392 10.23 35.51 16.48
CA SER A 392 11.38 36.25 17.07
C SER A 392 11.81 35.66 18.42
N LEU A 393 10.87 35.33 19.30
CA LEU A 393 11.19 34.74 20.61
C LEU A 393 11.80 33.33 20.50
N ILE A 394 11.44 32.56 19.46
CA ILE A 394 12.06 31.26 19.18
C ILE A 394 13.52 31.44 18.75
N GLU A 395 13.81 32.39 17.85
CA GLU A 395 15.18 32.74 17.44
C GLU A 395 16.02 33.23 18.62
N GLU A 396 15.41 34.02 19.51
CA GLU A 396 16.01 34.52 20.75
C GLU A 396 16.07 33.46 21.87
N LYS A 397 15.64 32.22 21.59
CA LYS A 397 15.65 31.08 22.53
C LYS A 397 14.84 31.32 23.83
N GLN A 398 13.86 32.23 23.79
CA GLN A 398 12.97 32.58 24.90
C GLN A 398 11.69 31.72 24.94
N TYR A 399 11.84 30.40 25.03
CA TYR A 399 10.73 29.45 24.86
C TYR A 399 9.63 29.55 25.93
N GLY A 400 9.97 29.94 27.16
CA GLY A 400 9.00 30.14 28.23
C GLY A 400 8.02 31.28 27.91
N GLU A 401 8.49 32.35 27.28
CA GLU A 401 7.65 33.46 26.84
C GLU A 401 6.74 33.05 25.68
N VAL A 402 7.25 32.25 24.74
CA VAL A 402 6.46 31.67 23.64
C VAL A 402 5.27 30.88 24.18
N LEU A 403 5.50 29.98 25.15
CA LEU A 403 4.43 29.19 25.76
C LEU A 403 3.42 30.07 26.52
N SER A 404 3.89 31.11 27.20
CA SER A 404 3.02 32.06 27.90
C SER A 404 2.11 32.82 26.93
N LEU A 405 2.66 33.29 25.81
CA LEU A 405 1.90 33.98 24.77
C LEU A 405 0.83 33.08 24.17
N MET A 406 1.18 31.87 23.74
CA MET A 406 0.22 30.92 23.16
C MET A 406 -0.90 30.56 24.14
N LYS A 407 -0.56 30.37 25.43
CA LYS A 407 -1.55 30.08 26.48
C LYS A 407 -2.47 31.26 26.81
N SER A 408 -2.04 32.49 26.52
CA SER A 408 -2.83 33.69 26.81
C SER A 408 -4.02 33.87 25.86
N ILE A 409 -4.06 33.14 24.74
CA ILE A 409 -5.12 33.28 23.73
C ILE A 409 -6.45 32.71 24.24
N PRO A 410 -7.57 33.45 24.11
CA PRO A 410 -8.88 32.99 24.56
C PRO A 410 -9.28 31.66 23.90
N THR A 411 -9.76 30.71 24.69
CA THR A 411 -10.11 29.37 24.18
C THR A 411 -11.30 29.43 23.22
N GLU A 412 -12.26 30.31 23.46
CA GLU A 412 -13.41 30.55 22.59
C GLU A 412 -12.98 31.04 21.20
N TYR A 413 -11.93 31.85 21.12
CA TYR A 413 -11.36 32.31 19.87
C TYR A 413 -10.71 31.17 19.09
N LEU A 414 -9.97 30.29 19.77
CA LEU A 414 -9.35 29.12 19.15
C LEU A 414 -10.38 28.09 18.67
N TYR A 415 -11.44 27.85 19.44
CA TYR A 415 -12.54 26.98 19.01
C TYR A 415 -13.25 27.48 17.74
N ALA A 416 -13.36 28.80 17.59
CA ALA A 416 -13.95 29.40 16.39
C ALA A 416 -12.98 29.46 15.19
N ASN A 417 -11.68 29.24 15.41
CA ASN A 417 -10.62 29.40 14.41
C ASN A 417 -9.67 28.18 14.45
N GLN A 418 -10.13 27.06 13.90
CA GLN A 418 -9.41 25.78 13.97
C GLN A 418 -8.00 25.87 13.38
N ASP A 419 -7.81 26.62 12.29
CA ASP A 419 -6.50 26.86 11.67
C ASP A 419 -5.49 27.51 12.64
N LYS A 420 -5.96 28.46 13.46
CA LYS A 420 -5.14 29.13 14.48
C LYS A 420 -4.84 28.22 15.66
N SER A 421 -5.81 27.37 16.04
CA SER A 421 -5.61 26.33 17.04
C SER A 421 -4.57 25.29 16.59
N ASP A 422 -4.67 24.83 15.34
CA ASP A 422 -3.75 23.86 14.74
C ASP A 422 -2.33 24.45 14.66
N TRP A 423 -2.20 25.75 14.35
CA TRP A 423 -0.92 26.43 14.36
C TRP A 423 -0.27 26.41 15.75
N ILE A 424 -1.02 26.74 16.82
CA ILE A 424 -0.50 26.70 18.20
C ILE A 424 0.00 25.30 18.57
N GLU A 425 -0.80 24.27 18.29
CA GLU A 425 -0.43 22.90 18.67
C GLU A 425 0.78 22.42 17.86
N LYS A 426 0.85 22.75 16.56
CA LYS A 426 2.03 22.47 15.74
C LYS A 426 3.27 23.15 16.28
N THR A 427 3.21 24.45 16.58
CA THR A 427 4.37 25.20 17.13
C THR A 427 4.84 24.60 18.46
N LYS A 428 3.92 24.13 19.31
CA LYS A 428 4.26 23.45 20.57
C LYS A 428 4.97 22.11 20.34
N ILE A 429 4.52 21.31 19.37
CA ILE A 429 5.18 20.06 18.98
C ILE A 429 6.58 20.34 18.41
N ASP A 430 6.70 21.34 17.54
CA ASP A 430 7.98 21.73 16.94
C ASP A 430 8.98 22.15 18.04
N LEU A 431 8.54 22.93 19.04
CA LEU A 431 9.35 23.28 20.21
C LEU A 431 9.79 22.04 21.00
N GLN A 432 8.90 21.06 21.21
CA GLN A 432 9.25 19.81 21.90
C GLN A 432 10.32 19.01 21.14
N ASN A 433 10.24 18.99 19.81
CA ASN A 433 11.24 18.33 18.98
C ASN A 433 12.60 19.06 19.04
N THR A 434 12.59 20.40 18.99
CA THR A 434 13.81 21.22 19.12
C THR A 434 14.51 20.99 20.46
N VAL A 435 13.78 20.71 21.55
CA VAL A 435 14.42 20.41 22.84
C VAL A 435 15.38 19.22 22.77
N ALA A 436 15.10 18.20 21.95
CA ALA A 436 15.99 17.06 21.81
C ALA A 436 17.33 17.43 21.18
N GLU A 437 17.32 18.32 20.18
CA GLU A 437 18.52 18.82 19.49
C GLU A 437 19.32 19.80 20.36
N GLU A 438 18.64 20.60 21.17
CA GLU A 438 19.27 21.60 22.04
C GLU A 438 19.90 20.99 23.31
N VAL A 439 19.52 19.76 23.70
CA VAL A 439 20.23 19.00 24.74
C VAL A 439 21.70 18.76 24.34
N ASP A 440 21.97 18.48 23.07
CA ASP A 440 23.33 18.27 22.59
C ASP A 440 24.13 19.57 22.62
N GLN A 441 23.52 20.71 22.26
CA GLN A 441 24.15 22.03 22.39
C GLN A 441 24.52 22.37 23.84
N LEU A 442 23.66 22.02 24.81
CA LEU A 442 24.00 22.19 26.23
C LEU A 442 25.21 21.32 26.64
N ALA A 443 25.30 20.08 26.14
CA ALA A 443 26.44 19.22 26.40
C ALA A 443 27.76 19.80 25.85
N ASP A 444 27.71 20.42 24.66
CA ASP A 444 28.85 21.12 24.07
C ASP A 444 29.26 22.35 24.89
N LEU A 445 28.30 23.14 25.37
CA LEU A 445 28.59 24.28 26.25
C LEU A 445 29.25 23.85 27.55
N ILE A 446 28.79 22.76 28.16
CA ILE A 446 29.38 22.16 29.38
C ILE A 446 30.82 21.72 29.11
N SER A 447 31.04 20.99 28.01
CA SER A 447 32.35 20.48 27.61
C SER A 447 33.37 21.62 27.40
N ASN A 448 32.94 22.68 26.70
CA ASN A 448 33.78 23.84 26.40
C ASN A 448 34.03 24.78 27.59
N ASN A 449 33.26 24.63 28.68
CA ASN A 449 33.37 25.45 29.88
C ASN A 449 33.77 24.62 31.11
N GLY A 450 34.76 23.75 30.95
CA GLY A 450 35.39 23.04 32.07
C GLY A 450 34.45 22.10 32.84
N GLY A 451 33.39 21.61 32.19
CA GLY A 451 32.42 20.70 32.79
C GLY A 451 31.23 21.37 33.48
N HIS A 452 31.03 22.68 33.31
CA HIS A 452 29.93 23.44 33.92
C HIS A 452 29.23 24.36 32.93
N LEU A 453 27.96 24.70 33.19
CA LEU A 453 27.27 25.75 32.43
C LEU A 453 27.67 27.15 32.90
N THR A 454 27.74 28.09 31.95
CA THR A 454 27.77 29.52 32.25
C THR A 454 26.41 29.98 32.78
N GLU A 455 26.32 31.18 33.36
CA GLU A 455 25.04 31.74 33.82
C GLU A 455 24.01 31.86 32.69
N ASP A 456 24.44 32.20 31.47
CA ASP A 456 23.55 32.23 30.32
C ASP A 456 23.16 30.82 29.85
N GLY A 457 24.07 29.83 29.98
CA GLY A 457 23.74 28.42 29.77
C GLY A 457 22.70 27.89 30.76
N LYS A 458 22.76 28.31 32.03
CA LYS A 458 21.75 27.95 33.05
C LYS A 458 20.39 28.57 32.75
N LYS A 459 20.35 29.84 32.34
CA LYS A 459 19.11 30.47 31.86
C LYS A 459 18.56 29.73 30.64
N TYR A 460 19.43 29.30 29.74
CA TYR A 460 19.01 28.56 28.56
C TYR A 460 18.42 27.18 28.90
N LEU A 461 19.04 26.45 29.83
CA LEU A 461 18.51 25.22 30.40
C LEU A 461 17.11 25.41 31.01
N ASP A 462 16.89 26.52 31.74
CA ASP A 462 15.57 26.82 32.30
C ASP A 462 14.51 27.08 31.21
N GLN A 463 14.88 27.69 30.08
CA GLN A 463 13.96 27.85 28.93
C GLN A 463 13.57 26.49 28.32
N LEU A 464 14.52 25.57 28.16
CA LEU A 464 14.25 24.22 27.63
C LEU A 464 13.39 23.39 28.60
N LEU A 465 13.63 23.53 29.91
CA LEU A 465 12.81 22.89 30.94
C LEU A 465 11.39 23.44 31.01
N ALA A 466 11.14 24.68 30.62
CA ALA A 466 9.78 25.20 30.49
C ALA A 466 8.99 24.47 29.40
N VAL A 467 9.66 24.06 28.31
CA VAL A 467 9.05 23.30 27.20
C VAL A 467 8.90 21.82 27.53
N SER A 468 9.93 21.20 28.11
CA SER A 468 9.93 19.78 28.47
C SER A 468 10.34 19.56 29.93
N PRO A 469 9.44 19.83 30.90
CA PRO A 469 9.75 19.75 32.33
C PRO A 469 10.24 18.38 32.79
N ASN A 470 9.79 17.32 32.10
CA ASN A 470 10.10 15.93 32.45
C ASN A 470 11.26 15.32 31.64
N ASN A 471 11.98 16.11 30.85
CA ASN A 471 13.10 15.58 30.06
C ASN A 471 14.23 15.09 30.97
N TYR A 472 14.63 13.83 30.83
CA TYR A 472 15.62 13.18 31.69
C TYR A 472 16.98 13.89 31.66
N TRP A 473 17.49 14.23 30.48
CA TRP A 473 18.81 14.82 30.31
C TRP A 473 18.89 16.25 30.85
N LEU A 474 17.87 17.07 30.58
CA LEU A 474 17.81 18.43 31.14
C LEU A 474 17.76 18.41 32.67
N ASN A 475 16.96 17.52 33.26
CA ASN A 475 16.88 17.38 34.71
C ASN A 475 18.19 16.85 35.33
N LEU A 476 18.89 15.96 34.63
CA LEU A 476 20.22 15.50 35.04
C LEU A 476 21.22 16.65 35.05
N ILE A 477 21.29 17.44 33.97
CA ILE A 477 22.16 18.62 33.87
C ILE A 477 21.84 19.60 35.00
N LYS A 478 20.56 19.96 35.20
CA LYS A 478 20.13 20.86 36.28
C LYS A 478 20.52 20.38 37.68
N THR A 479 20.55 19.07 37.90
CA THR A 479 20.94 18.49 39.18
C THR A 479 22.45 18.53 39.40
N LYS A 480 23.24 18.43 38.33
CA LYS A 480 24.71 18.47 38.38
C LYS A 480 25.30 19.88 38.44
N GLU A 481 24.52 20.88 38.03
CA GLU A 481 24.87 22.31 38.11
C GLU A 481 24.52 22.98 39.46
N LYS A 482 23.94 22.22 40.40
CA LYS A 482 23.77 22.60 41.81
C LYS A 482 25.01 22.24 42.61
#